data_AF-A0A520HZL1-F1
#
_entry.id   AF-A0A520HZL1-F1
#
_cell.length_a   1.000
_cell.length_b   1.000
_cell.length_c   1.000
_cell.angle_alpha   90.00
_cell.angle_beta   90.00
_cell.angle_gamma   90.00
#
_symmetry.space_group_name_H-M   'P 1'
#
loop_
_entity.id
_entity.type
_entity.pdbx_description
1 polymer ?
#
loop_
_entity_poly.entity_id
_entity_poly.type
_entity_poly.pdbx_seq_one_letter_code
_entity_poly.pdbx_strand_id
1 'polypeptide(L)'
;VQGVGARVALAILSAFEPIDLSRAIAAQDKTMVARANGVGPKLAERIVRELKDKVGALGVVTGGASMPVPSGAGADAVSAMLNLGFRPAEAANAVALAEEELGTGATLDALVRLALRKAAK
;
A
#
# COMPACT_ATOMS: atom_id res chain seq x y z
N VAL A 1 -7.50 -11.11 5.13
CA VAL A 1 -6.86 -12.28 5.75
C VAL A 1 -7.93 -13.28 6.15
N GLN A 2 -7.86 -14.52 5.67
CA GLN A 2 -8.89 -15.53 5.98
C GLN A 2 -8.93 -15.81 7.49
N GLY A 3 -10.09 -15.64 8.13
CA GLY A 3 -10.27 -15.80 9.59
C GLY A 3 -10.19 -14.50 10.39
N VAL A 4 -9.98 -13.35 9.76
CA VAL A 4 -10.11 -12.03 10.39
C VAL A 4 -11.45 -11.43 10.01
N GLY A 5 -12.36 -11.31 10.98
CA GLY A 5 -13.63 -10.58 10.86
C GLY A 5 -13.57 -9.20 11.52
N ALA A 6 -14.67 -8.43 11.45
CA ALA A 6 -14.73 -7.05 11.95
C ALA A 6 -14.30 -6.90 13.42
N ARG A 7 -14.75 -7.80 14.31
CA ARG A 7 -14.40 -7.77 15.75
C ARG A 7 -12.90 -7.93 15.98
N VAL A 8 -12.26 -8.85 15.27
CA VAL A 8 -10.82 -9.12 15.41
C VAL A 8 -10.02 -7.97 14.79
N ALA A 9 -10.45 -7.45 13.64
CA ALA A 9 -9.81 -6.28 13.02
C ALA A 9 -9.84 -5.06 13.95
N LEU A 10 -10.98 -4.80 14.60
CA LEU A 10 -11.10 -3.71 15.56
C LEU A 10 -10.20 -3.94 16.79
N ALA A 11 -10.17 -5.16 17.33
CA ALA A 11 -9.29 -5.49 18.46
C ALA A 11 -7.80 -5.31 18.13
N ILE A 12 -7.39 -5.59 16.89
CA ILE A 12 -6.03 -5.32 16.41
C ILE A 12 -5.75 -3.81 16.38
N LEU A 13 -6.65 -3.01 15.80
CA LEU A 13 -6.50 -1.55 15.71
C LEU A 13 -6.67 -0.84 17.07
N SER A 14 -7.30 -1.48 18.05
CA SER A 14 -7.32 -1.01 19.44
C SER A 14 -6.01 -1.31 20.19
N ALA A 15 -5.24 -2.31 19.75
CA ALA A 15 -4.02 -2.75 20.43
C ALA A 15 -2.74 -2.10 19.85
N PHE A 16 -2.78 -1.65 18.60
CA PHE A 16 -1.63 -1.10 17.89
C PHE A 16 -2.02 0.16 17.13
N GLU A 17 -1.11 1.12 17.09
CA GLU A 17 -1.18 2.15 16.05
C GLU A 17 -0.94 1.50 14.67
N PRO A 18 -1.56 2.03 13.58
CA PRO A 18 -1.41 1.48 12.24
C PRO A 18 0.05 1.35 11.79
N ILE A 19 0.90 2.29 12.20
CA ILE A 19 2.33 2.29 11.86
C ILE A 19 3.11 1.19 12.58
N ASP A 20 2.73 0.85 13.80
CA ASP A 20 3.38 -0.21 14.55
C ASP A 20 2.93 -1.59 14.06
N LEU A 21 1.66 -1.70 13.67
CA LEU A 21 1.16 -2.89 12.99
C LEU A 21 1.85 -3.11 11.63
N SER A 22 2.05 -2.05 10.85
CA SER A 22 2.73 -2.14 9.55
C SER A 22 4.17 -2.63 9.72
N ARG A 23 4.90 -2.08 10.70
CA ARG A 23 6.25 -2.50 11.09
C ARG A 23 6.29 -3.96 11.54
N ALA A 24 5.36 -4.37 12.41
CA ALA A 24 5.26 -5.75 12.88
C ALA A 24 5.07 -6.73 11.72
N ILE A 25 4.21 -6.39 10.76
CA ILE A 25 3.95 -7.18 9.56
C ILE A 25 5.20 -7.24 8.67
N ALA A 26 5.87 -6.10 8.43
CA ALA A 26 7.09 -6.04 7.62
C ALA A 26 8.22 -6.88 8.23
N ALA A 27 8.38 -6.82 9.55
CA ALA A 27 9.36 -7.60 10.32
C ALA A 27 8.97 -9.08 10.51
N GLN A 28 7.78 -9.48 10.08
CA GLN A 28 7.20 -10.82 10.33
C GLN A 28 7.09 -11.17 11.83
N ASP A 29 6.93 -10.17 12.70
CA ASP A 29 6.79 -10.36 14.14
C ASP A 29 5.37 -10.83 14.50
N LYS A 30 5.12 -12.12 14.30
CA LYS A 30 3.86 -12.77 14.70
C LYS A 30 3.62 -12.73 16.21
N THR A 31 4.67 -12.62 17.03
CA THR A 31 4.51 -12.58 18.49
C THR A 31 3.92 -11.25 18.95
N MET A 32 4.33 -10.15 18.31
CA MET A 32 3.72 -8.84 18.50
C MET A 32 2.26 -8.87 18.07
N VAL A 33 1.95 -9.32 16.85
CA VAL A 33 0.58 -9.35 16.32
C VAL A 33 -0.37 -10.23 17.17
N ALA A 34 0.14 -11.31 17.77
CA ALA A 34 -0.63 -12.20 18.65
C ALA A 34 -1.04 -11.56 20.00
N ARG A 35 -0.56 -10.36 20.34
CA ARG A 35 -1.00 -9.65 21.57
C ARG A 35 -2.40 -9.05 21.45
N ALA A 36 -2.92 -8.89 20.24
CA ALA A 36 -4.28 -8.43 20.03
C ALA A 36 -5.30 -9.48 20.50
N ASN A 37 -6.36 -9.03 21.18
CA ASN A 37 -7.40 -9.91 21.69
C ASN A 37 -8.11 -10.65 20.53
N GLY A 38 -8.21 -11.97 20.64
CA GLY A 38 -8.77 -12.83 19.59
C GLY A 38 -7.80 -13.21 18.47
N VAL A 39 -6.52 -12.83 18.56
CA VAL A 39 -5.48 -13.22 17.60
C VAL A 39 -4.59 -14.33 18.17
N GLY A 40 -4.93 -15.57 17.86
CA GLY A 40 -4.10 -16.73 18.21
C GLY A 40 -2.84 -16.87 17.34
N PRO A 41 -1.89 -17.74 17.72
CA PRO A 41 -0.59 -17.87 17.04
C PRO A 41 -0.71 -18.24 15.55
N LYS A 42 -1.65 -19.13 15.20
CA LYS A 42 -1.94 -19.50 13.80
C LYS A 42 -2.50 -18.33 12.99
N LEU A 43 -3.34 -17.51 13.62
CA LEU A 43 -3.93 -16.34 12.97
C LEU A 43 -2.88 -15.24 12.80
N ALA A 44 -2.06 -14.98 13.81
CA ALA A 44 -0.95 -14.03 13.75
C ALA A 44 0.03 -14.37 12.62
N GLU A 45 0.43 -15.64 12.50
CA GLU A 45 1.29 -16.11 11.42
C GLU A 45 0.66 -15.90 10.03
N ARG A 46 -0.65 -16.14 9.92
CA ARG A 46 -1.38 -15.88 8.68
C ARG A 46 -1.47 -14.39 8.35
N ILE A 47 -1.74 -13.54 9.35
CA ILE A 47 -1.80 -12.09 9.21
C ILE A 47 -0.48 -11.56 8.68
N VAL A 48 0.64 -11.87 9.34
CA VAL A 48 1.95 -11.34 8.91
C VAL A 48 2.32 -11.84 7.53
N ARG A 49 2.05 -13.11 7.19
CA ARG A 49 2.40 -13.67 5.88
C ARG A 49 1.56 -13.07 4.75
N GLU A 50 0.24 -13.02 4.90
CA GLU A 50 -0.66 -12.54 3.83
C GLU A 50 -0.62 -11.02 3.63
N LEU A 51 -0.20 -10.27 4.66
CA LEU A 51 -0.15 -8.80 4.60
C LEU A 51 1.23 -8.25 4.28
N LYS A 52 2.31 -9.03 4.40
CA LYS A 52 3.69 -8.58 4.14
C LYS A 52 3.81 -7.83 2.82
N ASP A 53 3.35 -8.44 1.74
CA ASP A 53 3.47 -7.90 0.40
C ASP A 53 2.46 -6.76 0.13
N LYS A 54 1.38 -6.70 0.90
CA LYS A 54 0.30 -5.71 0.73
C LYS A 54 0.61 -4.41 1.45
N VAL A 55 1.20 -4.49 2.64
CA VAL A 55 1.53 -3.32 3.47
C VAL A 55 2.68 -2.53 2.84
N GLY A 56 3.64 -3.20 2.20
CA GLY A 56 4.71 -2.54 1.43
C GLY A 56 4.17 -1.71 0.25
N ALA A 57 3.11 -2.17 -0.41
CA ALA A 57 2.48 -1.45 -1.53
C ALA A 57 1.68 -0.21 -1.09
N LEU A 58 1.28 -0.13 0.19
CA LEU A 58 0.50 1.00 0.72
C LEU A 58 1.37 2.18 1.18
N GLY A 59 2.70 2.08 1.08
CA GLY A 59 3.60 3.17 1.49
C GLY A 59 3.61 3.46 3.00
N VAL A 60 2.99 2.59 3.83
CA VAL A 60 2.85 2.78 5.30
C VAL A 60 4.16 2.48 6.05
N VAL A 61 5.29 2.44 5.34
CA VAL A 61 6.60 2.19 5.93
C VAL A 61 7.53 3.32 5.51
N THR A 62 7.58 4.35 6.35
CA THR A 62 8.80 4.98 6.91
C THR A 62 8.52 6.45 7.23
N GLY A 63 8.75 6.83 8.48
CA GLY A 63 9.03 8.23 8.86
C GLY A 63 10.43 8.65 8.40
N GLY A 64 10.77 8.39 7.14
CA GLY A 64 12.08 8.65 6.57
C GLY A 64 11.97 8.74 5.04
N ALA A 65 12.13 9.95 4.52
CA ALA A 65 12.04 10.31 3.11
C ALA A 65 10.75 9.81 2.42
N SER A 66 9.69 10.63 2.52
CA SER A 66 8.57 10.55 1.59
C SER A 66 9.10 10.63 0.16
N MET A 67 9.19 9.50 -0.52
CA MET A 67 8.88 9.50 -1.94
C MET A 67 7.48 10.10 -2.04
N PRO A 68 7.23 11.09 -2.91
CA PRO A 68 5.90 11.65 -3.05
C PRO A 68 4.98 10.48 -3.42
N VAL A 69 4.17 10.05 -2.46
CA VAL A 69 3.10 9.12 -2.73
C VAL A 69 2.12 9.96 -3.53
N PRO A 70 1.81 9.59 -4.79
CA PRO A 70 0.87 10.34 -5.58
C PRO A 70 -0.41 10.48 -4.76
N SER A 71 -0.89 11.70 -4.56
CA SER A 71 -2.10 11.99 -3.78
C SER A 71 -3.14 12.61 -4.70
N GLY A 72 -4.40 12.21 -4.56
CA GLY A 72 -5.43 12.61 -5.53
C GLY A 72 -5.26 11.87 -6.86
N ALA A 73 -5.31 12.60 -7.98
CA ALA A 73 -5.37 12.03 -9.33
C ALA A 73 -4.20 11.10 -9.69
N GLY A 74 -3.02 11.28 -9.06
CA GLY A 74 -1.89 10.38 -9.25
C GLY A 74 -2.08 8.99 -8.65
N ALA A 75 -2.66 8.88 -7.44
CA ALA A 75 -2.94 7.59 -6.81
C ALA A 75 -3.92 6.76 -7.64
N ASP A 76 -4.94 7.46 -8.15
CA ASP A 76 -5.96 6.89 -9.02
C ASP A 76 -5.34 6.47 -10.36
N ALA A 77 -4.39 7.24 -10.91
CA ALA A 77 -3.68 6.88 -12.14
C ALA A 77 -2.81 5.63 -11.97
N VAL A 78 -2.07 5.50 -10.86
CA VAL A 78 -1.28 4.28 -10.56
C VAL A 78 -2.21 3.08 -10.43
N SER A 79 -3.33 3.23 -9.72
CA SER A 79 -4.34 2.18 -9.56
C SER A 79 -4.95 1.76 -10.89
N ALA A 80 -5.24 2.71 -11.78
CA ALA A 80 -5.73 2.43 -13.13
C ALA A 80 -4.70 1.65 -13.96
N MET A 81 -3.42 2.02 -13.92
CA MET A 81 -2.36 1.29 -14.62
C MET A 81 -2.16 -0.13 -14.09
N LEU A 82 -2.22 -0.33 -12.77
CA LEU A 82 -2.18 -1.66 -12.16
C LEU A 82 -3.34 -2.55 -12.66
N ASN A 83 -4.55 -1.99 -12.76
CA ASN A 83 -5.72 -2.70 -13.28
C ASN A 83 -5.61 -3.04 -14.78
N LEU A 84 -4.81 -2.27 -15.53
CA LEU A 84 -4.47 -2.56 -16.94
C LEU A 84 -3.37 -3.63 -17.08
N GLY A 85 -2.78 -4.09 -15.97
CA GLY A 85 -1.78 -5.16 -15.95
C GLY A 85 -0.33 -4.69 -15.87
N PHE A 86 -0.08 -3.40 -15.68
CA PHE A 86 1.29 -2.89 -15.50
C PHE A 86 1.87 -3.29 -14.14
N ARG A 87 3.20 -3.46 -14.09
CA ARG A 87 3.89 -3.80 -12.84
C ARG A 87 3.88 -2.60 -11.89
N PRO A 88 3.84 -2.79 -10.55
CA PRO A 88 3.75 -1.68 -9.60
C PRO A 88 4.85 -0.62 -9.74
N ALA A 89 6.11 -1.04 -9.90
CA ALA A 89 7.23 -0.12 -10.06
C ALA A 89 7.16 0.67 -11.38
N GLU A 90 6.66 0.04 -12.45
CA GLU A 90 6.51 0.65 -13.76
C GLU A 90 5.37 1.68 -13.77
N ALA A 91 4.22 1.31 -13.20
CA ALA A 91 3.07 2.20 -13.04
C ALA A 91 3.43 3.43 -12.19
N ALA A 92 4.10 3.23 -11.05
CA ALA A 92 4.53 4.33 -10.18
C ALA A 92 5.50 5.29 -10.88
N ASN A 93 6.53 4.76 -11.57
CA ASN A 93 7.48 5.61 -12.31
C ASN A 93 6.81 6.38 -13.46
N ALA A 94 5.96 5.71 -14.23
CA ALA A 94 5.30 6.34 -15.37
C ALA A 94 4.37 7.49 -14.94
N VAL A 95 3.65 7.32 -13.83
CA VAL A 95 2.79 8.36 -13.25
C VAL A 95 3.62 9.50 -12.66
N ALA A 96 4.70 9.22 -11.93
CA ALA A 96 5.58 10.26 -11.39
C ALA A 96 6.15 11.16 -12.50
N LEU A 97 6.64 10.56 -13.59
CA LEU A 97 7.12 11.31 -14.76
C LEU A 97 6.01 12.08 -15.49
N ALA A 98 4.75 11.66 -15.37
CA ALA A 98 3.61 12.37 -15.93
C ALA A 98 3.19 13.55 -15.03
N GLU A 99 3.25 13.39 -13.71
CA GLU A 99 3.00 14.45 -12.72
C GLU A 99 4.06 15.56 -12.81
N GLU A 100 5.34 15.21 -12.99
CA GLU A 100 6.41 16.21 -13.19
C GLU A 100 6.19 17.06 -14.45
N GLU A 101 5.66 16.46 -15.52
CA GLU A 101 5.46 17.15 -16.80
C GLU A 101 4.17 17.97 -16.83
N LEU A 102 3.08 17.48 -16.23
CA LEU A 102 1.77 18.13 -16.23
C LEU A 102 1.56 19.09 -15.06
N GLY A 103 2.36 18.96 -13.99
CA GLY A 103 2.30 19.78 -12.79
C GLY A 103 1.12 19.46 -11.86
N THR A 104 1.00 20.25 -10.80
CA THR A 104 0.11 19.99 -9.64
C THR A 104 -1.39 20.07 -9.92
N GLY A 105 -1.80 20.44 -11.14
CA GLY A 105 -3.21 20.54 -11.57
C GLY A 105 -3.64 19.46 -12.57
N ALA A 106 -2.80 18.45 -12.80
CA ALA A 106 -3.06 17.42 -13.80
C ALA A 106 -4.33 16.62 -13.46
N THR A 107 -5.23 16.48 -14.45
CA THR A 107 -6.41 15.64 -14.31
C THR A 107 -6.04 14.16 -14.42
N LEU A 108 -6.85 13.29 -13.83
CA LEU A 108 -6.66 11.84 -13.89
C LEU A 108 -6.53 11.33 -15.34
N ASP A 109 -7.41 11.78 -16.25
CA ASP A 109 -7.36 11.37 -17.67
C ASP A 109 -6.04 11.79 -18.34
N ALA A 110 -5.54 13.01 -18.06
CA ALA A 110 -4.27 13.49 -18.60
C ALA A 110 -3.09 12.66 -18.06
N LEU A 111 -3.09 12.36 -16.76
CA LEU A 111 -2.06 11.55 -16.10
C LEU A 111 -2.02 10.14 -16.66
N VAL A 112 -3.16 9.45 -16.75
CA VAL A 112 -3.22 8.08 -17.26
C VAL A 112 -2.74 8.01 -18.71
N ARG A 113 -3.18 8.94 -19.59
CA ARG A 113 -2.74 8.95 -20.98
C ARG A 113 -1.25 9.17 -21.13
N LEU A 114 -0.68 10.12 -20.39
CA LEU A 114 0.74 10.42 -20.46
C LEU A 114 1.58 9.30 -19.85
N ALA A 115 1.16 8.74 -18.72
CA ALA A 115 1.82 7.61 -18.08
C ALA A 115 1.84 6.37 -19.00
N LEU A 116 0.73 6.04 -19.67
CA LEU A 116 0.70 4.94 -20.64
C LEU A 116 1.67 5.16 -21.81
N ARG A 117 1.80 6.39 -22.31
CA ARG A 117 2.80 6.73 -23.35
C ARG A 117 4.23 6.58 -22.85
N LYS A 118 4.50 6.89 -21.58
CA LYS A 118 5.83 6.78 -20.96
C LYS A 118 6.19 5.33 -20.64
N ALA A 119 5.22 4.49 -20.28
CA ALA A 119 5.44 3.07 -19.98
C ALA A 119 5.62 2.19 -21.24
N ALA A 120 5.05 2.59 -22.37
CA ALA A 120 5.18 1.88 -23.64
C ALA A 120 6.53 2.09 -24.35
N LYS A 121 7.50 2.75 -23.71
CA LYS A 121 8.76 3.18 -24.29
C LYS A 121 9.92 2.56 -23.53
#